data_AF-A0A415I187-F1
#
_entry.id   AF-A0A415I187-F1
#
_cell.length_a   1.000
_cell.length_b   1.000
_cell.length_c   1.000
_cell.angle_alpha   90.00
_cell.angle_beta   90.00
_cell.angle_gamma   90.00
#
_symmetry.space_group_name_H-M   'P 1'
#
loop_
_entity.id
_entity.type
_entity.pdbx_description
1 polymer ?
#
loop_
_entity_poly.entity_id
_entity_poly.type
_entity_poly.pdbx_seq_one_letter_code
_entity_poly.pdbx_strand_id
1 'polypeptide(L)'
;MARKKRISLILIILSTLLLAGPGVVDIANAESISSSIPTDFEQQSVSSTLNPSDSINDGSAQESVKCNLDWNSFAGNWFYVDSVNPVSLHSGWLYTNGAWYWLDPSTHAMVTGFHECNGSLYWFNSSGA
;
A
#
# COMPACT_ATOMS: atom_id res chain seq x y z
N MET A 1 -46.38 0.11 -2.63
CA MET A 1 -45.88 -0.75 -3.72
C MET A 1 -44.71 -0.13 -4.52
N ALA A 2 -43.87 0.74 -3.91
CA ALA A 2 -42.85 1.52 -4.64
C ALA A 2 -41.39 1.07 -4.38
N ARG A 3 -41.12 0.31 -3.31
CA ARG A 3 -39.75 -0.14 -2.95
C ARG A 3 -39.20 -1.23 -3.88
N LYS A 4 -40.08 -2.07 -4.45
CA LYS A 4 -39.68 -3.15 -5.38
C LYS A 4 -39.20 -2.62 -6.74
N LYS A 5 -39.72 -1.46 -7.19
CA LYS A 5 -39.35 -0.87 -8.49
C LYS A 5 -37.95 -0.25 -8.51
N ARG A 6 -37.48 0.29 -7.37
CA ARG A 6 -36.15 0.89 -7.25
C ARG A 6 -35.03 -0.16 -7.27
N ILE A 7 -35.27 -1.33 -6.66
CA ILE A 7 -34.31 -2.45 -6.65
C ILE A 7 -34.16 -3.06 -8.04
N SER A 8 -35.27 -3.23 -8.77
CA SER A 8 -35.23 -3.74 -10.15
C SER A 8 -34.53 -2.77 -11.11
N LEU A 9 -34.65 -1.45 -10.89
CA LEU A 9 -33.99 -0.44 -11.73
C LEU A 9 -32.47 -0.43 -11.54
N ILE A 10 -31.98 -0.61 -10.30
CA ILE A 10 -30.56 -0.68 -9.98
C ILE A 10 -29.90 -1.92 -10.61
N LEU A 11 -30.57 -3.08 -10.58
CA LEU A 11 -30.05 -4.31 -11.18
C LEU A 11 -29.93 -4.24 -12.71
N ILE A 12 -30.83 -3.52 -13.39
CA ILE A 12 -30.78 -3.36 -14.85
C ILE A 12 -29.60 -2.45 -15.26
N ILE A 13 -29.31 -1.39 -14.49
CA ILE A 13 -28.18 -0.49 -14.77
C ILE A 13 -26.83 -1.21 -14.56
N LEU A 14 -26.73 -2.09 -13.55
CA LEU A 14 -25.51 -2.84 -13.28
C LEU A 14 -25.20 -3.87 -14.39
N SER A 15 -26.22 -4.44 -15.03
CA SER A 15 -26.04 -5.45 -16.09
C SER A 15 -25.60 -4.87 -17.44
N THR A 16 -25.74 -3.56 -17.68
CA THR A 16 -25.32 -2.91 -18.93
C THR A 16 -23.86 -2.45 -18.93
N LEU A 17 -23.20 -2.41 -17.77
CA LEU A 17 -21.83 -1.93 -17.63
C LEU A 17 -20.78 -3.06 -17.69
N LEU A 18 -20.99 -4.06 -18.54
CA LEU A 18 -20.09 -5.23 -18.67
C LEU A 18 -19.59 -5.45 -20.12
N LEU A 19 -19.50 -4.42 -20.95
CA LEU A 19 -19.07 -4.58 -22.36
C LEU A 19 -18.05 -3.56 -22.89
N ALA A 20 -17.26 -2.93 -22.01
CA ALA A 20 -16.11 -2.16 -22.45
C ALA A 20 -14.91 -2.49 -21.55
N GLY A 21 -14.19 -3.55 -21.90
CA GLY A 21 -12.87 -3.80 -21.32
C GLY A 21 -11.87 -2.76 -21.82
N PRO A 22 -10.99 -2.21 -20.97
CA PRO A 22 -9.93 -1.34 -21.45
C PRO A 22 -8.94 -2.15 -22.29
N GLY A 23 -8.72 -1.67 -23.51
CA GLY A 23 -7.75 -2.23 -24.45
C GLY A 23 -6.33 -2.15 -23.91
N VAL A 24 -5.57 -3.20 -24.20
CA VAL A 24 -4.11 -3.24 -24.04
C VAL A 24 -3.51 -2.11 -24.86
N VAL A 25 -2.80 -1.20 -24.18
CA VAL A 25 -1.90 -0.24 -24.83
C VAL A 25 -0.52 -0.87 -24.91
N ASP A 26 -0.17 -1.36 -26.11
CA ASP A 26 1.21 -1.66 -26.44
C ASP A 26 2.00 -0.35 -26.50
N ILE A 27 2.98 -0.17 -25.62
CA ILE A 27 3.96 0.90 -25.74
C ILE A 27 5.32 0.24 -25.98
N ALA A 28 5.59 -0.02 -27.25
CA ALA A 28 6.94 -0.07 -27.79
C ALA A 28 7.26 1.32 -28.31
N ASN A 29 8.21 2.04 -27.69
CA ASN A 29 8.83 3.19 -28.36
C ASN A 29 10.19 3.59 -27.75
N ALA A 30 11.22 3.37 -28.58
CA ALA A 30 12.46 4.10 -28.79
C ALA A 30 13.65 3.95 -27.82
N GLU A 31 14.66 3.24 -28.34
CA GLU A 31 16.09 3.43 -28.12
C GLU A 31 16.49 4.89 -28.43
N SER A 32 17.18 5.58 -27.52
CA SER A 32 18.62 5.91 -27.57
C SER A 32 18.83 7.43 -27.64
N ILE A 33 19.63 8.01 -26.73
CA ILE A 33 20.84 8.77 -27.10
C ILE A 33 21.78 8.81 -25.90
N SER A 34 23.01 8.38 -26.14
CA SER A 34 24.18 8.54 -25.28
C SER A 34 24.67 10.00 -25.31
N SER A 35 25.05 10.56 -24.16
CA SER A 35 25.92 11.74 -24.09
C SER A 35 26.85 11.60 -22.89
N SER A 36 28.07 11.19 -23.19
CA SER A 36 29.24 11.27 -22.34
C SER A 36 29.62 12.73 -22.08
N ILE A 37 29.97 13.07 -20.84
CA ILE A 37 31.32 13.54 -20.45
C ILE A 37 31.41 13.61 -18.92
N PRO A 38 32.60 13.33 -18.34
CA PRO A 38 32.76 12.91 -16.97
C PRO A 38 33.12 14.08 -16.05
N THR A 39 32.82 13.95 -14.77
CA THR A 39 33.53 14.67 -13.73
C THR A 39 33.82 13.70 -12.60
N ASP A 40 35.06 13.26 -12.65
CA ASP A 40 35.88 12.66 -11.61
C ASP A 40 35.39 12.95 -10.18
N PHE A 41 34.81 11.94 -9.54
CA PHE A 41 34.76 11.82 -8.09
C PHE A 41 34.98 10.34 -7.77
N GLU A 42 36.26 9.98 -7.63
CA GLU A 42 36.73 8.81 -6.90
C GLU A 42 35.90 8.62 -5.61
N GLN A 43 35.02 7.61 -5.59
CA GLN A 43 34.64 6.94 -4.36
C GLN A 43 35.22 5.54 -4.41
N GLN A 44 36.48 5.46 -3.97
CA GLN A 44 37.14 4.23 -3.61
C GLN A 44 36.25 3.44 -2.66
N SER A 45 35.87 2.26 -3.11
CA SER A 45 35.40 1.18 -2.28
C SER A 45 36.42 0.87 -1.19
N VAL A 46 36.14 1.29 0.04
CA VAL A 46 36.77 0.68 1.21
C VAL A 46 35.67 0.11 2.09
N SER A 47 35.49 -1.19 1.89
CA SER A 47 34.87 -2.10 2.87
C SER A 47 35.42 -1.76 4.25
N SER A 48 34.58 -1.19 5.11
CA SER A 48 34.94 -0.89 6.48
C SER A 48 34.12 -1.80 7.37
N THR A 49 34.74 -2.94 7.69
CA THR A 49 34.49 -3.76 8.87
C THR A 49 34.00 -2.89 10.02
N LEU A 50 32.78 -3.14 10.49
CA LEU A 50 32.24 -2.58 11.72
C LEU A 50 33.12 -3.06 12.89
N ASN A 51 34.04 -2.21 13.35
CA ASN A 51 34.69 -2.40 14.64
C ASN A 51 33.79 -1.84 15.75
N PRO A 52 33.41 -2.65 16.75
CA PRO A 52 32.50 -2.25 17.81
C PRO A 52 33.29 -1.56 18.93
N SER A 53 33.58 -0.26 18.84
CA SER A 53 34.23 0.44 19.98
C SER A 53 34.09 1.97 20.08
N ASP A 54 33.32 2.67 19.24
CA ASP A 54 33.14 4.12 19.44
C ASP A 54 31.84 4.42 20.19
N SER A 55 32.01 4.60 21.49
CA SER A 55 30.98 5.01 22.44
C SER A 55 30.62 6.48 22.19
N ILE A 56 29.70 6.74 21.26
CA ILE A 56 29.08 8.07 21.15
C ILE A 56 27.99 8.15 22.22
N ASN A 57 28.36 8.73 23.36
CA ASN A 57 27.41 9.24 24.34
C ASN A 57 26.87 10.58 23.82
N ASP A 58 25.95 10.53 22.87
CA ASP A 58 25.10 11.67 22.50
C ASP A 58 23.68 11.38 22.97
N GLY A 59 23.30 12.05 24.07
CA GLY A 59 22.00 11.99 24.72
C GLY A 59 20.92 12.66 23.89
N SER A 60 20.75 12.22 22.66
CA SER A 60 19.64 12.54 21.77
C SER A 60 18.86 11.24 21.62
N ALA A 61 17.83 11.07 22.44
CA ALA A 61 16.80 10.06 22.25
C ALA A 61 16.09 10.34 20.92
N GLN A 62 16.69 9.91 19.80
CA GLN A 62 15.94 9.57 18.60
C GLN A 62 15.31 8.22 18.92
N GLU A 63 14.24 8.26 19.73
CA GLU A 63 13.26 7.19 19.80
C GLU A 63 12.65 7.12 18.40
N SER A 64 13.37 6.44 17.49
CA SER A 64 12.84 6.05 16.19
C SER A 64 11.53 5.36 16.50
N VAL A 65 10.43 5.92 16.01
CA VAL A 65 9.10 5.33 16.17
C VAL A 65 9.24 3.88 15.74
N LYS A 66 9.28 2.98 16.71
CA LYS A 66 9.52 1.58 16.46
C LYS A 66 8.21 1.01 15.93
N CYS A 67 8.00 1.14 14.63
CA CYS A 67 6.97 0.38 13.95
C CYS A 67 7.33 -1.11 14.11
N ASN A 68 6.38 -1.90 14.57
CA ASN A 68 6.52 -3.34 14.43
C ASN A 68 6.26 -3.65 12.95
N LEU A 69 6.98 -4.63 12.41
CA LEU A 69 6.55 -5.23 11.16
C LEU A 69 5.16 -5.85 11.38
N ASP A 70 4.34 -5.90 10.33
CA ASP A 70 2.96 -6.39 10.34
C ASP A 70 1.96 -5.43 11.01
N TRP A 71 0.98 -5.98 11.75
CA TRP A 71 -0.16 -5.25 12.30
C TRP A 71 0.24 -4.34 13.46
N ASN A 72 -0.15 -3.07 13.36
CA ASN A 72 0.08 -2.05 14.38
C ASN A 72 -1.26 -1.38 14.72
N SER A 73 -1.51 -1.13 16.01
CA SER A 73 -2.68 -0.39 16.46
C SER A 73 -2.30 0.97 17.01
N PHE A 74 -3.01 2.02 16.58
CA PHE A 74 -2.83 3.37 17.08
C PHE A 74 -4.19 4.10 17.13
N ALA A 75 -4.48 4.73 18.27
CA ALA A 75 -5.71 5.48 18.51
C ALA A 75 -7.01 4.70 18.15
N GLY A 76 -7.01 3.38 18.36
CA GLY A 76 -8.16 2.50 18.06
C GLY A 76 -8.28 2.06 16.60
N ASN A 77 -7.37 2.50 15.73
CA ASN A 77 -7.29 2.05 14.34
C ASN A 77 -6.18 1.00 14.18
N TRP A 78 -6.28 0.22 13.10
CA TRP A 78 -5.29 -0.78 12.73
C TRP A 78 -4.61 -0.41 11.42
N PHE A 79 -3.31 -0.61 11.35
CA PHE A 79 -2.46 -0.33 10.20
C PHE A 79 -1.54 -1.53 9.96
N TYR A 80 -1.01 -1.66 8.74
CA TYR A 80 -0.09 -2.73 8.40
C TYR A 80 1.21 -2.18 7.82
N VAL A 81 2.34 -2.70 8.27
CA VAL A 81 3.69 -2.34 7.79
C VAL A 81 4.29 -3.53 7.07
N ASP A 82 4.59 -3.38 5.78
CA ASP A 82 5.19 -4.44 4.98
C ASP A 82 6.65 -4.70 5.38
N SER A 83 7.04 -5.97 5.44
CA SER A 83 8.43 -6.38 5.70
C SER A 83 9.38 -6.01 4.55
N VAL A 84 8.87 -5.86 3.33
CA VAL A 84 9.65 -5.52 2.14
C VAL A 84 9.95 -4.02 2.06
N ASN A 85 9.06 -3.17 2.58
CA ASN A 85 9.21 -1.72 2.62
C ASN A 85 8.73 -1.18 3.98
N PRO A 86 9.55 -1.31 5.04
CA PRO A 86 9.15 -1.00 6.42
C PRO A 86 8.99 0.51 6.69
N VAL A 87 9.27 1.35 5.70
CA VAL A 87 9.19 2.82 5.78
C VAL A 87 7.78 3.33 5.41
N SER A 88 6.89 2.47 4.90
CA SER A 88 5.55 2.84 4.43
C SER A 88 4.45 1.92 4.99
N LEU A 89 3.28 2.51 5.25
CA LEU A 89 2.06 1.76 5.58
C LEU A 89 1.46 1.14 4.33
N HIS A 90 0.93 -0.07 4.46
CA HIS A 90 0.19 -0.74 3.41
C HIS A 90 -1.14 -0.03 3.14
N SER A 91 -1.60 -0.07 1.89
CA SER A 91 -2.90 0.43 1.46
C SER A 91 -3.51 -0.52 0.43
N GLY A 92 -4.84 -0.55 0.37
CA GLY A 92 -5.59 -1.43 -0.50
C GLY A 92 -5.76 -2.85 0.05
N TRP A 93 -5.84 -3.82 -0.86
CA TRP A 93 -6.09 -5.21 -0.54
C TRP A 93 -4.86 -5.89 0.06
N LEU A 94 -5.03 -6.43 1.27
CA LEU A 94 -4.01 -7.20 1.97
C LEU A 94 -4.51 -8.63 2.20
N TYR A 95 -3.73 -9.63 1.80
CA TYR A 95 -3.97 -11.03 2.17
C TYR A 95 -2.91 -11.49 3.16
N THR A 96 -3.34 -11.81 4.38
CA THR A 96 -2.45 -12.31 5.43
C THR A 96 -3.21 -13.25 6.36
N ASN A 97 -2.53 -14.24 6.94
CA ASN A 97 -3.12 -15.22 7.86
C ASN A 97 -4.41 -15.91 7.34
N GLY A 98 -4.56 -16.06 6.03
CA GLY A 98 -5.71 -16.74 5.42
C GLY A 98 -6.96 -15.88 5.24
N ALA A 99 -6.88 -14.56 5.45
CA ALA A 99 -7.99 -13.64 5.30
C ALA A 99 -7.63 -12.41 4.44
N TRP A 100 -8.66 -11.79 3.86
CA TRP A 100 -8.54 -10.56 3.08
C TRP A 100 -8.94 -9.37 3.92
N TYR A 101 -8.11 -8.33 3.88
CA TYR A 101 -8.32 -7.08 4.57
C TYR A 101 -8.27 -5.94 3.55
N TRP A 102 -8.92 -4.83 3.88
CA TRP A 102 -8.82 -3.59 3.13
C TRP A 102 -8.28 -2.48 4.02
N LEU A 103 -7.14 -1.91 3.62
CA LEU A 103 -6.54 -0.74 4.23
C LEU A 103 -6.93 0.46 3.38
N ASP A 104 -7.65 1.42 3.94
CA ASP A 104 -8.15 2.58 3.20
C ASP A 104 -6.97 3.35 2.54
N PRO A 105 -6.96 3.61 1.22
CA PRO A 105 -5.82 4.25 0.57
C PRO A 105 -5.52 5.69 1.00
N SER A 106 -6.48 6.38 1.63
CA SER A 106 -6.31 7.76 2.08
C SER A 106 -5.79 7.84 3.52
N THR A 107 -6.27 6.95 4.39
CA THR A 107 -5.94 6.96 5.83
C THR A 107 -4.98 5.85 6.24
N HIS A 108 -4.79 4.84 5.40
CA HIS A 108 -4.07 3.59 5.65
C HIS A 108 -4.67 2.74 6.77
N ALA A 109 -5.86 3.11 7.28
CA ALA A 109 -6.52 2.39 8.35
C ALA A 109 -7.30 1.18 7.81
N MET A 110 -7.26 0.08 8.55
CA MET A 110 -8.06 -1.10 8.28
C MET A 110 -9.55 -0.78 8.39
N VAL A 111 -10.30 -1.23 7.40
CA VAL A 111 -11.74 -1.01 7.32
C VAL A 111 -12.50 -2.17 7.97
N THR A 112 -13.66 -1.82 8.57
CA THR A 112 -14.68 -2.76 9.04
C THR A 112 -16.05 -2.32 8.53
N GLY A 113 -17.02 -3.22 8.46
CA GLY A 113 -18.36 -2.95 7.95
C GLY A 113 -18.46 -2.87 6.43
N PHE A 114 -19.48 -2.18 5.92
CA PHE A 114 -19.68 -1.97 4.48
C PHE A 114 -18.72 -0.93 3.94
N HIS A 115 -17.98 -1.27 2.88
CA HIS A 115 -17.06 -0.33 2.24
C HIS A 115 -16.94 -0.60 0.74
N GLU A 116 -16.78 0.47 -0.03
CA GLU A 116 -16.55 0.39 -1.47
C GLU A 116 -15.05 0.31 -1.75
N CYS A 117 -14.61 -0.80 -2.34
CA CYS A 117 -13.23 -1.04 -2.74
C CYS A 117 -13.20 -1.07 -4.27
N ASN A 118 -12.55 -0.09 -4.90
CA ASN A 118 -12.40 -0.02 -6.36
C ASN A 118 -13.72 -0.20 -7.14
N GLY A 119 -14.80 0.47 -6.71
CA GLY A 119 -16.09 0.43 -7.39
C GLY A 119 -16.97 -0.80 -7.07
N SER A 120 -16.56 -1.66 -6.14
CA SER A 120 -17.35 -2.80 -5.67
C SER A 120 -17.56 -2.73 -4.15
N LEU A 121 -18.76 -3.08 -3.68
CA LEU A 121 -19.09 -3.05 -2.26
C LEU A 121 -18.76 -4.37 -1.57
N TYR A 122 -18.00 -4.29 -0.48
CA TYR A 122 -17.61 -5.43 0.36
C TYR A 122 -18.09 -5.24 1.79
N TRP A 123 -18.19 -6.35 2.52
CA TRP A 123 -18.47 -6.36 3.96
C TRP A 123 -17.28 -6.98 4.68
N PHE A 124 -16.71 -6.22 5.61
CA PHE A 124 -15.65 -6.66 6.51
C PHE A 124 -16.23 -6.85 7.90
N ASN A 125 -15.90 -7.95 8.56
CA ASN A 125 -16.36 -8.22 9.91
C ASN A 125 -15.61 -7.35 10.95
N SER A 126 -15.85 -7.58 12.26
CA SER A 126 -15.23 -6.78 13.32
C SER A 126 -13.71 -6.97 13.44
N SER A 127 -13.14 -8.04 12.89
CA SER A 127 -11.69 -8.21 12.77
C SER A 127 -11.12 -7.67 11.46
N GLY A 128 -11.95 -7.08 10.59
CA GLY A 128 -11.53 -6.52 9.29
C GLY A 128 -11.39 -7.54 8.16
N ALA A 129 -11.78 -8.80 8.40
CA ALA A 129 -11.75 -9.89 7.43
C ALA A 129 -13.09 -10.07 6.69
#